data_AF-A0A6C1NXR5-F1
#
_entry.id   AF-A0A6C1NXR5-F1
#
_cell.length_a   1.000
_cell.length_b   1.000
_cell.length_c   1.000
_cell.angle_alpha   90.00
_cell.angle_beta   90.00
_cell.angle_gamma   90.00
#
_symmetry.space_group_name_H-M   'P 1'
#
loop_
_entity.id
_entity.type
_entity.pdbx_description
1 polymer ?
#
loop_
_entity_poly.entity_id
_entity_poly.type
_entity_poly.pdbx_seq_one_letter_code
_entity_poly.pdbx_strand_id
1 'polypeptide(L)'
;MNMKFRLSSIQLEILKRHAGPFVFCFSIIMFLLLLQFLVLHLDKIVGKDIPFTVIIELISVNLAYMVVMAVPMSILVACLMTFGNFAETNELAALKAAGISPLSVIKPVLFVAMLLSIFLTWFSNDVLPEANYRARALFMDIRMKKPGFDLKQNVFYEGIDGYSFLVRQIEAGGDSLFNITLFQQPTSERDQAVIKAKSGYLKSDERYNALTLYLFDGSVLRDIPSNVTGKTRVEETDFSTYRIQFDVADLNFSRSDPTQHRRDDRTMSSQAMRATVDSLHREIDREIKQFINRSPVSMIKGINEKIYPGRQAESELRDTLTVAAITQENNAPSHDLAHNDGIISAHSVSYNPSHEKITRFETLRHMPDRTRMTFVADNSLSTLRETSSSAVNLGNSVRWRMERAAQYMVEVHKKLSIPVGCIIFVLLGAPLGMLTKKGNIGFNAVISTILFTYYWMGIIQGEKLADRMIISPFTGMWFANITLLIVGIILTVKLITEFHFSDLRRKAT
;
A
#
# COMPACT_ATOMS: atom_id res chain seq x y z
N MET A 1 -47.51 2.55 14.66
CA MET A 1 -46.84 1.29 15.07
C MET A 1 -45.72 1.67 16.05
N ASN A 2 -46.05 1.76 17.35
CA ASN A 2 -45.14 2.28 18.38
C ASN A 2 -44.24 1.15 18.90
N MET A 3 -43.02 1.06 18.36
CA MET A 3 -42.00 0.11 18.77
C MET A 3 -41.33 0.58 20.06
N LYS A 4 -41.95 0.31 21.23
CA LYS A 4 -41.29 0.48 22.53
C LYS A 4 -40.19 -0.59 22.67
N PHE A 5 -38.95 -0.24 22.35
CA PHE A 5 -37.76 -0.98 22.78
C PHE A 5 -37.66 -0.91 24.32
N ARG A 6 -38.39 -1.76 25.04
CA ARG A 6 -38.07 -2.06 26.43
C ARG A 6 -37.09 -3.23 26.42
N LEU A 7 -35.79 -2.92 26.58
CA LEU A 7 -34.77 -3.92 26.87
C LEU A 7 -35.25 -4.76 28.06
N SER A 8 -35.25 -6.09 27.93
CA SER A 8 -35.57 -6.95 29.06
C SER A 8 -34.46 -6.84 30.12
N SER A 9 -34.77 -7.07 31.40
CA SER A 9 -33.77 -6.97 32.48
C SER A 9 -32.54 -7.85 32.21
N ILE A 10 -32.72 -9.01 31.57
CA ILE A 10 -31.63 -9.93 31.16
C ILE A 10 -30.72 -9.29 30.10
N GLN A 11 -31.29 -8.62 29.11
CA GLN A 11 -30.51 -7.96 28.06
C GLN A 11 -29.64 -6.83 28.60
N LEU A 12 -30.18 -6.05 29.54
CA LEU A 12 -29.45 -4.98 30.20
C LEU A 12 -28.33 -5.53 31.08
N GLU A 13 -28.59 -6.61 31.81
CA GLU A 13 -27.58 -7.26 32.66
C GLU A 13 -26.39 -7.78 31.86
N ILE A 14 -26.66 -8.42 30.71
CA ILE A 14 -25.60 -8.93 29.84
C ILE A 14 -24.79 -7.80 29.23
N LEU A 15 -25.43 -6.69 28.88
CA LEU A 15 -24.71 -5.52 28.40
C LEU A 15 -23.80 -4.92 29.47
N LYS A 16 -24.26 -4.83 30.73
CA LYS A 16 -23.44 -4.38 31.86
C LYS A 16 -22.26 -5.32 32.11
N ARG A 17 -22.48 -6.63 32.06
CA ARG A 17 -21.41 -7.64 32.18
C ARG A 17 -20.41 -7.57 31.04
N HIS A 18 -20.82 -7.19 29.84
CA HIS A 18 -19.93 -7.01 28.69
C HIS A 18 -19.08 -5.74 28.77
N ALA A 19 -19.62 -4.65 29.31
CA ALA A 19 -18.95 -3.36 29.36
C ALA A 19 -17.62 -3.40 30.14
N GLY A 20 -17.57 -4.10 31.28
CA GLY A 20 -16.36 -4.23 32.10
C GLY A 20 -15.18 -4.88 31.35
N PRO A 21 -15.32 -6.14 30.87
CA PRO A 21 -14.32 -6.81 30.04
C PRO A 21 -13.94 -6.02 28.79
N PHE A 22 -14.90 -5.35 28.13
CA PHE A 22 -14.62 -4.52 26.96
C PHE A 22 -13.69 -3.35 27.29
N VAL A 23 -14.02 -2.54 28.31
CA VAL A 23 -13.18 -1.39 28.71
C VAL A 23 -11.81 -1.85 29.19
N PHE A 24 -11.74 -2.94 29.95
CA PHE A 24 -10.49 -3.51 30.42
C PHE A 24 -9.59 -3.96 29.26
N CYS A 25 -10.11 -4.76 28.33
CA CYS A 25 -9.35 -5.24 27.18
C CYS A 25 -8.96 -4.09 26.24
N PHE A 26 -9.86 -3.14 26.01
CA PHE A 26 -9.59 -1.94 25.23
C PHE A 26 -8.45 -1.12 25.83
N SER A 27 -8.47 -0.89 27.14
CA SER A 27 -7.42 -0.15 27.83
C SER A 27 -6.07 -0.84 27.74
N ILE A 28 -6.02 -2.17 27.90
CA ILE A 28 -4.79 -2.96 27.75
C ILE A 28 -4.27 -2.90 26.32
N ILE A 29 -5.11 -3.13 25.32
CA ILE A 29 -4.68 -3.14 23.91
C ILE A 29 -4.24 -1.74 23.49
N MET A 30 -4.96 -0.69 23.88
CA MET A 30 -4.55 0.70 23.63
C MET A 30 -3.21 1.02 24.29
N PHE A 31 -3.00 0.59 25.54
CA PHE A 31 -1.73 0.76 26.22
C PHE A 31 -0.59 0.02 25.52
N LEU A 32 -0.80 -1.22 25.10
CA LEU A 32 0.19 -2.00 24.37
C LEU A 32 0.55 -1.35 23.02
N LEU A 33 -0.45 -0.89 22.25
CA LEU A 33 -0.21 -0.20 20.98
C LEU A 33 0.50 1.14 21.19
N LEU A 34 0.15 1.88 22.24
CA LEU A 34 0.84 3.12 22.60
C LEU A 34 2.29 2.87 22.99
N LEU A 35 2.55 1.85 23.82
CA LEU A 35 3.90 1.47 24.22
C LEU A 35 4.72 1.04 23.01
N GLN A 36 4.15 0.22 22.11
CA GLN A 36 4.79 -0.16 20.85
C GLN A 36 5.17 1.07 20.01
N PHE A 37 4.24 2.02 19.88
CA PHE A 37 4.49 3.26 19.14
C PHE A 37 5.62 4.08 19.76
N LEU A 38 5.61 4.24 21.09
CA LEU A 38 6.65 4.97 21.82
C LEU A 38 8.01 4.32 21.64
N VAL A 39 8.11 2.99 21.80
CA VAL A 39 9.38 2.26 21.60
C VAL A 39 9.89 2.42 20.17
N LEU A 40 9.00 2.34 19.17
CA LEU A 40 9.37 2.44 17.75
C LEU A 40 9.80 3.85 17.31
N HIS A 41 9.41 4.89 18.05
CA HIS A 41 9.70 6.29 17.71
C HIS A 41 10.50 7.02 18.79
N LEU A 42 11.00 6.29 19.79
CA LEU A 42 11.68 6.87 20.94
C LEU A 42 12.94 7.63 20.51
N ASP A 43 13.71 7.03 19.61
CA ASP A 43 14.92 7.58 18.99
C ASP A 43 14.66 8.90 18.24
N LYS A 44 13.47 9.06 17.67
CA LYS A 44 13.07 10.27 16.92
C LYS A 44 12.67 11.42 17.82
N ILE A 45 12.34 11.15 19.09
CA ILE A 45 11.80 12.11 20.05
C ILE A 45 12.83 12.45 21.14
N VAL A 46 13.55 11.43 21.65
CA VAL A 46 14.52 11.59 22.74
C VAL A 46 15.79 12.29 22.25
N GLY A 47 16.30 13.24 23.04
CA GLY A 47 17.51 14.02 22.71
C GLY A 47 17.27 15.22 21.79
N LYS A 48 16.04 15.41 21.31
CA LYS A 48 15.62 16.61 20.61
C LYS A 48 14.88 17.51 21.60
N ASP A 49 15.21 18.81 21.63
CA ASP A 49 14.58 19.81 22.52
C ASP A 49 13.14 20.12 22.06
N ILE A 50 12.31 19.07 22.04
CA ILE A 50 10.91 19.08 21.62
C ILE A 50 10.08 19.47 22.84
N PRO A 51 9.24 20.51 22.74
CA PRO A 51 8.33 20.86 23.82
C PRO A 51 7.42 19.69 24.16
N PHE A 52 7.23 19.43 25.45
CA PHE A 52 6.39 18.32 25.92
C PHE A 52 4.96 18.36 25.35
N THR A 53 4.42 19.56 25.12
CA THR A 53 3.11 19.76 24.45
C THR A 53 3.04 19.12 23.07
N VAL A 54 4.11 19.22 22.26
CA VAL A 54 4.18 18.64 20.92
C VAL A 54 4.19 17.11 20.98
N ILE A 55 4.83 16.54 22.02
CA ILE A 55 4.82 15.10 22.25
C ILE A 55 3.41 14.60 22.58
N ILE A 56 2.69 15.31 23.47
CA ILE A 56 1.30 14.98 23.80
C ILE A 56 0.41 15.08 22.56
N GLU A 57 0.57 16.12 21.76
CA GLU A 57 -0.19 16.29 20.51
C GLU A 57 0.10 15.15 19.54
N LEU A 58 1.37 14.82 19.31
CA LEU A 58 1.78 13.69 18.46
C LEU A 58 1.16 12.37 18.92
N ILE A 59 1.22 12.09 20.22
CA ILE A 59 0.60 10.89 20.81
C ILE A 59 -0.91 10.91 20.56
N SER A 60 -1.59 12.01 20.92
CA SER A 60 -3.06 12.15 20.80
C SER A 60 -3.55 11.92 19.38
N VAL A 61 -2.80 12.41 18.40
CA VAL A 61 -3.13 12.26 16.99
C VAL A 61 -2.90 10.80 16.52
N ASN A 62 -1.83 10.14 16.98
CA ASN A 62 -1.58 8.72 16.66
C ASN A 62 -2.56 7.75 17.34
N LEU A 63 -3.15 8.13 18.49
CA LEU A 63 -4.19 7.33 19.15
C LEU A 63 -5.39 7.06 18.23
N ALA A 64 -5.72 7.97 17.30
CA ALA A 64 -6.85 7.80 16.39
C ALA A 64 -6.74 6.48 15.60
N TYR A 65 -5.57 6.16 15.06
CA TYR A 65 -5.33 4.90 14.35
C TYR A 65 -5.46 3.69 15.29
N MET A 66 -4.91 3.79 16.51
CA MET A 66 -4.93 2.71 17.50
C MET A 66 -6.36 2.37 17.92
N VAL A 67 -7.24 3.36 18.09
CA VAL A 67 -8.66 3.14 18.44
C VAL A 67 -9.37 2.28 17.41
N VAL A 68 -9.21 2.60 16.11
CA VAL A 68 -9.87 1.86 15.02
C VAL A 68 -9.44 0.40 15.00
N MET A 69 -8.19 0.12 15.35
CA MET A 69 -7.68 -1.26 15.43
C MET A 69 -8.09 -1.94 16.74
N ALA A 70 -8.01 -1.26 17.89
CA ALA A 70 -8.21 -1.86 19.21
C ALA A 70 -9.66 -2.24 19.51
N VAL A 71 -10.65 -1.48 19.02
CA VAL A 71 -12.07 -1.71 19.34
C VAL A 71 -12.58 -3.10 18.88
N PRO A 72 -12.42 -3.52 17.60
CA PRO A 72 -12.85 -4.85 17.17
C PRO A 72 -12.22 -5.99 17.98
N MET A 73 -10.94 -5.85 18.34
CA MET A 73 -10.20 -6.83 19.13
C MET A 73 -10.78 -6.95 20.54
N SER A 74 -11.05 -5.81 21.16
CA SER A 74 -11.59 -5.72 22.51
C SER A 74 -12.98 -6.32 22.60
N ILE A 75 -13.82 -6.10 21.56
CA ILE A 75 -15.15 -6.73 21.45
C ILE A 75 -15.03 -8.25 21.42
N LEU A 76 -14.12 -8.81 20.63
CA LEU A 76 -13.94 -10.26 20.55
C LEU A 76 -13.60 -10.87 21.91
N VAL A 77 -12.58 -10.33 22.59
CA VAL A 77 -12.14 -10.81 23.91
C VAL A 77 -13.28 -10.67 24.93
N ALA A 78 -13.93 -9.51 24.95
CA ALA A 78 -15.02 -9.23 25.86
C ALA A 78 -16.24 -10.13 25.62
N CYS A 79 -16.56 -10.46 24.36
CA CYS A 79 -17.60 -11.43 24.03
C CYS A 79 -17.24 -12.83 24.56
N LEU A 80 -16.01 -13.30 24.31
CA LEU A 80 -15.56 -14.60 24.79
C LEU A 80 -15.64 -14.68 26.33
N MET A 81 -15.16 -13.65 27.03
CA MET A 81 -15.23 -13.60 28.49
C MET A 81 -16.66 -13.54 29.01
N THR A 82 -17.50 -12.65 28.46
CA THR A 82 -18.87 -12.45 28.96
C THR A 82 -19.71 -13.70 28.75
N PHE A 83 -19.70 -14.23 27.52
CA PHE A 83 -20.53 -15.37 27.15
C PHE A 83 -19.93 -16.71 27.60
N GLY A 84 -18.61 -16.79 27.77
CA GLY A 84 -17.92 -17.91 28.40
C GLY A 84 -18.28 -18.05 29.87
N ASN A 85 -18.20 -16.95 30.64
CA ASN A 85 -18.66 -16.92 32.04
C ASN A 85 -20.15 -17.24 32.15
N PHE A 86 -20.98 -16.67 31.26
CA PHE A 86 -22.42 -16.93 31.21
C PHE A 86 -22.77 -18.41 30.99
N ALA A 87 -21.93 -19.15 30.27
CA ALA A 87 -22.10 -20.59 30.08
C ALA A 87 -21.47 -21.43 31.20
N GLU A 88 -20.40 -20.95 31.83
CA GLU A 88 -19.74 -21.59 32.97
C GLU A 88 -20.61 -21.56 34.24
N THR A 89 -21.31 -20.45 34.50
CA THR A 89 -22.23 -20.31 35.65
C THR A 89 -23.56 -21.03 35.47
N ASN A 90 -23.72 -21.83 34.40
CA ASN A 90 -24.96 -22.50 34.02
C ASN A 90 -26.18 -21.56 33.79
N GLU A 91 -25.98 -20.24 33.73
CA GLU A 91 -27.06 -19.28 33.42
C GLU A 91 -27.63 -19.52 32.02
N LEU A 92 -26.77 -19.87 31.05
CA LEU A 92 -27.21 -20.26 29.71
C LEU A 92 -28.12 -21.50 29.72
N ALA A 93 -27.82 -22.48 30.57
CA ALA A 93 -28.64 -23.70 30.70
C ALA A 93 -30.01 -23.39 31.31
N ALA A 94 -30.04 -22.53 32.33
CA ALA A 94 -31.28 -22.06 32.94
C ALA A 94 -32.17 -21.28 31.94
N LEU A 95 -31.58 -20.40 31.12
CA LEU A 95 -32.32 -19.68 30.07
C LEU A 95 -32.90 -20.62 29.01
N LYS A 96 -32.12 -21.60 28.56
CA LYS A 96 -32.60 -22.61 27.61
C LYS A 96 -33.77 -23.41 28.20
N ALA A 97 -33.68 -23.79 29.47
CA ALA A 97 -34.77 -24.49 30.18
C ALA A 97 -36.04 -23.63 30.32
N ALA A 98 -35.90 -22.31 30.43
CA ALA A 98 -37.00 -21.35 30.42
C ALA A 98 -37.57 -21.06 29.01
N GLY A 99 -37.09 -21.76 27.97
CA GLY A 99 -37.52 -21.56 26.58
C GLY A 99 -37.00 -20.28 25.93
N ILE A 100 -36.03 -19.60 26.55
CA ILE A 100 -35.44 -18.37 26.00
C ILE A 100 -34.31 -18.74 25.05
N SER A 101 -34.43 -18.30 23.79
CA SER A 101 -33.41 -18.59 22.77
C SER A 101 -32.07 -17.91 23.09
N PRO A 102 -30.92 -18.60 22.92
CA PRO A 102 -29.59 -18.01 23.14
C PRO A 102 -29.33 -16.76 22.29
N LEU A 103 -29.97 -16.67 21.12
CA LEU A 103 -29.83 -15.51 20.23
C LEU A 103 -30.39 -14.22 20.85
N SER A 104 -31.40 -14.33 21.73
CA SER A 104 -32.02 -13.17 22.40
C SER A 104 -31.06 -12.48 23.39
N VAL A 105 -30.07 -13.23 23.87
CA VAL A 105 -28.99 -12.78 24.75
C VAL A 105 -27.86 -12.09 23.97
N ILE A 106 -27.60 -12.52 22.73
CA ILE A 106 -26.55 -11.94 21.86
C ILE A 106 -26.98 -10.58 21.28
N LYS A 107 -28.28 -10.43 20.95
CA LYS A 107 -28.85 -9.21 20.33
C LYS A 107 -28.45 -7.87 20.97
N PRO A 108 -28.50 -7.65 22.30
CA PRO A 108 -28.11 -6.36 22.88
C PRO A 108 -26.64 -6.01 22.63
N VAL A 109 -25.73 -7.00 22.74
CA VAL A 109 -24.31 -6.79 22.47
C VAL A 109 -24.07 -6.56 20.98
N LEU A 110 -24.78 -7.29 20.12
CA LEU A 110 -24.73 -7.10 18.66
C LEU A 110 -25.22 -5.69 18.25
N PHE A 111 -26.27 -5.20 18.89
CA PHE A 111 -26.78 -3.84 18.66
C PHE A 111 -25.73 -2.78 19.03
N VAL A 112 -25.09 -2.92 20.19
CA VAL A 112 -24.02 -2.00 20.60
C VAL A 112 -22.80 -2.10 19.67
N ALA A 113 -22.42 -3.29 19.23
CA ALA A 113 -21.35 -3.47 18.25
C ALA A 113 -21.69 -2.87 16.89
N MET A 114 -22.96 -2.89 16.47
CA MET A 114 -23.42 -2.22 15.26
C MET A 114 -23.31 -0.69 15.39
N LEU A 115 -23.70 -0.12 16.54
CA LEU A 115 -23.52 1.31 16.82
C LEU A 115 -22.04 1.70 16.83
N LEU A 116 -21.18 0.89 17.48
CA LEU A 116 -19.72 1.09 17.47
C LEU A 116 -19.13 0.97 16.06
N SER A 117 -19.61 0.03 15.24
CA SER A 117 -19.19 -0.13 13.85
C SER A 117 -19.52 1.10 13.00
N ILE A 118 -20.72 1.66 13.16
CA ILE A 118 -21.12 2.91 12.50
C ILE A 118 -20.24 4.07 12.95
N PHE A 119 -20.05 4.22 14.27
CA PHE A 119 -19.17 5.23 14.85
C PHE A 119 -17.74 5.11 14.31
N LEU A 120 -17.16 3.91 14.28
CA LEU A 120 -15.82 3.68 13.77
C LEU A 120 -15.70 3.90 12.27
N THR A 121 -16.75 3.62 11.49
CA THR A 121 -16.77 3.92 10.05
C THR A 121 -16.69 5.42 9.81
N TRP A 122 -17.50 6.19 10.55
CA TRP A 122 -17.42 7.65 10.54
C TRP A 122 -16.03 8.15 11.01
N PHE A 123 -15.55 7.63 12.14
CA PHE A 123 -14.26 8.00 12.70
C PHE A 123 -13.10 7.71 11.73
N SER A 124 -13.12 6.54 11.06
CA SER A 124 -12.12 6.12 10.07
C SER A 124 -12.18 6.93 8.76
N ASN A 125 -13.37 7.43 8.40
CA ASN A 125 -13.57 8.20 7.19
C ASN A 125 -13.18 9.68 7.34
N ASP A 126 -13.46 10.28 8.50
CA ASP A 126 -13.38 11.74 8.68
C ASP A 126 -12.33 12.16 9.72
N VAL A 127 -12.28 11.49 10.88
CA VAL A 127 -11.37 11.87 11.97
C VAL A 127 -9.96 11.32 11.75
N LEU A 128 -9.85 10.03 11.40
CA LEU A 128 -8.58 9.35 11.20
C LEU A 128 -7.72 9.98 10.09
N PRO A 129 -8.26 10.40 8.93
CA PRO A 129 -7.41 10.98 7.88
C PRO A 129 -6.88 12.36 8.25
N GLU A 130 -7.68 13.15 8.97
CA GLU A 130 -7.25 14.44 9.51
C GLU A 130 -6.20 14.27 10.60
N ALA A 131 -6.37 13.27 11.47
CA ALA A 131 -5.35 12.89 12.44
C ALA A 131 -4.05 12.46 11.73
N ASN A 132 -4.11 11.56 10.75
CA ASN A 132 -2.93 11.16 10.00
C ASN A 132 -2.25 12.34 9.30
N TYR A 133 -3.01 13.32 8.81
CA TYR A 133 -2.46 14.53 8.21
C TYR A 133 -1.66 15.35 9.23
N ARG A 134 -2.25 15.62 10.41
CA ARG A 134 -1.57 16.34 11.49
C ARG A 134 -0.37 15.59 12.05
N ALA A 135 -0.46 14.26 12.21
CA ALA A 135 0.66 13.45 12.67
C ALA A 135 1.85 13.56 11.73
N ARG A 136 1.61 13.53 10.41
CA ARG A 136 2.68 13.69 9.41
C ARG A 136 3.29 15.08 9.44
N ALA A 137 2.49 16.13 9.58
CA ALA A 137 2.99 17.49 9.75
C ALA A 137 3.89 17.61 11.00
N LEU A 138 3.41 17.15 12.16
CA LEU A 138 4.20 17.15 13.41
C LEU A 138 5.47 16.31 13.29
N PHE A 139 5.42 15.14 12.65
CA PHE A 139 6.63 14.33 12.42
C PHE A 139 7.64 15.07 11.55
N MET A 140 7.18 15.81 10.54
CA MET A 140 8.07 16.64 9.71
C MET A 140 8.68 17.77 10.54
N ASP A 141 7.89 18.50 11.31
CA ASP A 141 8.37 19.59 12.16
C ASP A 141 9.40 19.10 13.19
N ILE A 142 9.14 17.94 13.83
CA ILE A 142 10.08 17.27 14.74
C ILE A 142 11.37 16.86 14.04
N ARG A 143 11.27 16.41 12.77
CA ARG A 143 12.44 16.04 11.96
C ARG A 143 13.26 17.26 11.57
N MET A 144 12.61 18.38 11.26
CA MET A 144 13.26 19.62 10.83
C MET A 144 13.83 20.45 12.00
N LYS A 145 13.28 20.32 13.23
CA LYS A 145 13.74 21.09 14.40
C LYS A 145 15.16 20.73 14.87
N LYS A 146 15.55 19.47 14.72
CA LYS A 146 16.95 19.05 14.73
C LYS A 146 17.09 18.07 13.58
N PRO A 147 17.57 18.51 12.39
CA PRO A 147 17.92 17.61 11.31
C PRO A 147 19.16 16.84 11.77
N GLY A 148 18.96 15.89 12.67
CA GLY A 148 19.99 14.93 13.03
C GLY A 148 20.32 14.20 11.74
N PHE A 149 21.53 14.43 11.24
CA PHE A 149 22.13 13.54 10.28
C PHE A 149 22.15 12.15 10.95
N ASP A 150 21.36 11.20 10.47
CA ASP A 150 21.55 9.78 10.80
C ASP A 150 22.78 9.27 10.03
N LEU A 151 23.92 9.96 10.21
CA LEU A 151 25.21 9.55 9.68
C LEU A 151 25.62 8.32 10.46
N LYS A 152 25.59 7.18 9.78
CA LYS A 152 26.08 5.93 10.33
C LYS A 152 27.54 5.77 9.91
N GLN A 153 28.36 5.38 10.88
CA GLN A 153 29.78 5.14 10.65
C GLN A 153 29.97 4.09 9.54
N ASN A 154 30.86 4.36 8.58
CA ASN A 154 31.16 3.49 7.44
C ASN A 154 29.99 3.20 6.49
N VAL A 155 28.92 3.99 6.51
CA VAL A 155 27.80 3.88 5.57
C VAL A 155 27.76 5.11 4.68
N PHE A 156 27.49 4.91 3.39
CA PHE A 156 27.22 6.03 2.49
C PHE A 156 25.88 6.66 2.82
N TYR A 157 25.89 7.96 3.09
CA TYR A 157 24.68 8.76 3.29
C TYR A 157 24.40 9.56 2.03
N GLU A 158 23.24 9.32 1.41
CA GLU A 158 22.79 9.96 0.16
C GLU A 158 21.57 10.87 0.38
N GLY A 159 21.40 11.37 1.61
CA GLY A 159 20.24 12.20 1.97
C GLY A 159 20.32 13.66 1.52
N ILE A 160 21.37 14.07 0.79
CA ILE A 160 21.51 15.42 0.21
C ILE A 160 21.54 15.30 -1.30
N ASP A 161 20.75 16.11 -1.98
CA ASP A 161 20.75 16.08 -3.43
C ASP A 161 22.10 16.53 -3.98
N GLY A 162 22.64 15.75 -4.92
CA GLY A 162 23.97 15.98 -5.50
C GLY A 162 25.18 15.68 -4.60
N TYR A 163 25.01 15.18 -3.37
CA TYR A 163 26.13 14.82 -2.47
C TYR A 163 25.96 13.46 -1.78
N SER A 164 26.96 12.58 -1.89
CA SER A 164 27.07 11.36 -1.10
C SER A 164 28.18 11.48 -0.07
N PHE A 165 27.92 11.14 1.19
CA PHE A 165 28.86 11.28 2.31
C PHE A 165 29.31 9.91 2.79
N LEU A 166 30.61 9.78 3.06
CA LEU A 166 31.17 8.66 3.79
C LEU A 166 31.97 9.21 4.97
N VAL A 167 31.54 8.87 6.19
CA VAL A 167 32.26 9.22 7.42
C VAL A 167 32.78 7.94 8.06
N ARG A 168 34.09 7.85 8.26
CA ARG A 168 34.72 6.65 8.82
C ARG A 168 34.61 6.57 10.33
N GLN A 169 34.56 7.71 11.03
CA GLN A 169 34.47 7.75 12.49
C GLN A 169 33.68 8.98 12.93
N ILE A 170 32.76 8.77 13.87
CA ILE A 170 31.89 9.81 14.44
C ILE A 170 32.10 9.76 15.96
N GLU A 171 32.32 10.91 16.57
CA GLU A 171 32.54 11.02 18.01
C GLU A 171 31.23 10.87 18.80
N ALA A 172 31.32 10.42 20.06
CA ALA A 172 30.17 10.26 20.95
C ALA A 172 29.57 11.64 21.29
N GLY A 173 28.61 12.07 20.48
CA GLY A 173 28.03 13.42 20.49
C GLY A 173 27.50 13.86 19.13
N GLY A 174 27.94 13.23 18.03
CA GLY A 174 27.36 13.40 16.69
C GLY A 174 27.78 14.66 15.92
N ASP A 175 28.40 15.63 16.58
CA ASP A 175 28.79 16.90 15.95
C ASP A 175 30.16 16.84 15.26
N SER A 176 31.10 16.05 15.78
CA SER A 176 32.45 15.88 15.22
C SER A 176 32.56 14.64 14.34
N LEU A 177 33.07 14.83 13.13
CA LEU A 177 33.23 13.84 12.08
C LEU A 177 34.72 13.71 11.71
N PHE A 178 35.21 12.48 11.54
CA PHE A 178 36.60 12.22 11.17
C PHE A 178 36.69 11.35 9.91
N ASN A 179 37.71 11.62 9.09
CA ASN A 179 37.96 10.96 7.80
C ASN A 179 36.71 10.95 6.92
N ILE A 180 36.38 12.15 6.45
CA ILE A 180 35.17 12.45 5.70
C ILE A 180 35.51 12.40 4.21
N THR A 181 34.70 11.72 3.42
CA THR A 181 34.74 11.79 1.96
C THR A 181 33.37 12.18 1.45
N LEU A 182 33.28 13.29 0.73
CA LEU A 182 32.10 13.67 -0.03
C LEU A 182 32.32 13.39 -1.51
N PHE A 183 31.28 12.88 -2.15
CA PHE A 183 31.18 12.75 -3.59
C PHE A 183 30.13 13.74 -4.07
N GLN A 184 30.55 14.72 -4.86
CA GLN A 184 29.70 15.71 -5.49
C GLN A 184 29.34 15.23 -6.91
N GLN A 185 28.05 15.13 -7.20
CA GLN A 185 27.54 14.75 -8.52
C GLN A 185 27.52 15.96 -9.47
N PRO A 186 27.75 15.75 -10.77
CA PRO A 186 27.72 16.82 -11.76
C PRO A 186 26.28 17.33 -11.97
N THR A 187 26.10 18.65 -11.99
CA THR A 187 24.85 19.38 -12.29
C THR A 187 25.12 20.39 -13.41
N SER A 188 24.09 21.01 -14.00
CA SER A 188 24.24 22.05 -15.04
C SER A 188 25.16 23.22 -14.64
N GLU A 189 25.38 23.47 -13.34
CA GLU A 189 26.25 24.53 -12.82
C GLU A 189 27.44 24.01 -12.00
N ARG A 190 27.59 22.68 -11.83
CA ARG A 190 28.61 22.11 -10.94
C ARG A 190 29.28 20.90 -11.57
N ASP A 191 30.61 20.86 -11.54
CA ASP A 191 31.37 19.69 -11.97
C ASP A 191 31.37 18.58 -10.91
N GLN A 192 31.68 17.37 -11.35
CA GLN A 192 31.92 16.23 -10.45
C GLN A 192 33.16 16.50 -9.60
N ALA A 193 33.06 16.28 -8.30
CA ALA A 193 34.19 16.45 -7.40
C ALA A 193 34.19 15.43 -6.26
N VAL A 194 35.37 15.08 -5.76
CA VAL A 194 35.58 14.27 -4.57
C VAL A 194 36.31 15.12 -3.54
N ILE A 195 35.68 15.33 -2.39
CA ILE A 195 36.21 16.18 -1.32
C ILE A 195 36.58 15.27 -0.17
N LYS A 196 37.85 15.24 0.21
CA LYS A 196 38.34 14.46 1.35
C LYS A 196 38.78 15.40 2.46
N ALA A 197 38.45 15.10 3.71
CA ALA A 197 38.88 15.89 4.86
C ALA A 197 39.22 14.99 6.05
N LYS A 198 40.22 15.40 6.84
CA LYS A 198 40.63 14.66 8.05
C LYS A 198 39.63 14.81 9.18
N SER A 199 39.08 16.01 9.37
CA SER A 199 38.06 16.28 10.38
C SER A 199 37.04 17.28 9.87
N GLY A 200 35.89 17.33 10.52
CA GLY A 200 34.84 18.28 10.22
C GLY A 200 33.76 18.26 11.28
N TYR A 201 32.92 19.28 11.28
CA TYR A 201 31.73 19.31 12.13
C TYR A 201 30.56 19.94 11.39
N LEU A 202 29.37 19.58 11.85
CA LEU A 202 28.12 20.09 11.34
C LEU A 202 27.58 21.18 12.25
N LYS A 203 27.10 22.27 11.65
CA LYS A 203 26.40 23.33 12.37
C LYS A 203 25.11 23.67 11.64
N SER A 204 23.99 23.49 12.34
CA SER A 204 22.70 23.97 11.87
C SER A 204 22.56 25.46 12.20
N ASP A 205 22.20 26.27 11.21
CA ASP A 205 21.84 27.67 11.41
C ASP A 205 20.31 27.80 11.42
N GLU A 206 19.75 28.00 12.62
CA GLU A 206 18.30 28.10 12.84
C GLU A 206 17.66 29.29 12.10
N ARG A 207 18.44 30.33 11.77
CA ARG A 207 17.91 31.58 11.17
C ARG A 207 17.72 31.48 9.66
N TYR A 208 18.57 30.70 9.00
CA TYR A 208 18.58 30.55 7.54
C TYR A 208 18.09 29.18 7.07
N ASN A 209 17.63 28.33 7.99
CA ASN A 209 17.27 26.93 7.70
C ASN A 209 18.34 26.29 6.81
N ALA A 210 19.60 26.45 7.19
CA ALA A 210 20.74 26.00 6.41
C ALA A 210 21.65 25.16 7.28
N LEU A 211 22.17 24.09 6.70
CA LEU A 211 23.09 23.19 7.37
C LEU A 211 24.48 23.43 6.80
N THR A 212 25.40 23.88 7.65
CA THR A 212 26.76 24.15 7.23
C THR A 212 27.67 23.03 7.71
N LEU A 213 28.37 22.39 6.78
CA LEU A 213 29.45 21.47 7.06
C LEU A 213 30.79 22.20 6.96
N TYR A 214 31.52 22.18 8.07
CA TYR A 214 32.89 22.68 8.16
C TYR A 214 33.84 21.49 8.05
N LEU A 215 34.76 21.54 7.10
CA LEU A 215 35.76 20.53 6.81
C LEU A 215 37.15 21.13 7.04
N PHE A 216 38.04 20.38 7.67
CA PHE A 216 39.39 20.81 8.02
C PHE A 216 40.42 19.84 7.46
N ASP A 217 41.53 20.42 6.99
CA ASP A 217 42.71 19.73 6.45
C ASP A 217 42.35 18.64 5.43
N GLY A 218 42.00 19.08 4.22
CA GLY A 218 41.50 18.22 3.16
C GLY A 218 41.94 18.63 1.76
N SER A 219 41.53 17.85 0.78
CA SER A 219 41.73 18.15 -0.64
C SER A 219 40.43 17.97 -1.42
N VAL A 220 40.23 18.83 -2.42
CA VAL A 220 39.15 18.74 -3.41
C VAL A 220 39.75 18.28 -4.72
N LEU A 221 39.26 17.14 -5.22
CA LEU A 221 39.59 16.62 -6.54
C LEU A 221 38.42 16.90 -7.48
N ARG A 222 38.60 17.71 -8.52
CA ARG A 222 37.54 18.08 -9.48
C ARG A 222 37.88 17.58 -10.88
N ASP A 223 36.89 16.99 -11.54
CA ASP A 223 37.00 16.58 -12.94
C ASP A 223 36.52 17.72 -13.85
N ILE A 224 37.43 18.27 -14.66
CA ILE A 224 37.07 19.31 -15.63
C ILE A 224 36.79 18.64 -16.99
N PRO A 225 35.54 18.65 -17.48
CA PRO A 225 35.21 18.07 -18.78
C PRO A 225 35.93 18.85 -19.89
N SER A 226 36.90 18.21 -20.54
CA SER A 226 37.64 18.79 -21.66
C SER A 226 36.89 18.50 -22.96
N ASN A 227 36.52 19.55 -23.72
CA ASN A 227 35.96 19.43 -25.07
C ASN A 227 36.96 18.88 -26.11
N VAL A 228 38.21 18.65 -25.72
CA VAL A 228 39.26 18.09 -26.58
C VAL A 228 39.47 16.62 -26.21
N THR A 229 39.16 15.75 -27.18
CA THR A 229 39.43 14.31 -27.28
C THR A 229 40.26 13.68 -26.16
N GLY A 230 39.56 13.01 -25.23
CA GLY A 230 40.06 11.82 -24.52
C GLY A 230 41.01 12.03 -23.33
N LYS A 231 41.28 13.27 -22.88
CA LYS A 231 42.04 13.51 -21.64
C LYS A 231 41.19 14.27 -20.63
N THR A 232 40.73 13.58 -19.59
CA THR A 232 40.14 14.20 -18.39
C THR A 232 41.25 14.96 -17.67
N ARG A 233 41.09 16.27 -17.49
CA ARG A 233 41.96 17.06 -16.64
C ARG A 233 41.41 17.01 -15.23
N VAL A 234 42.24 16.57 -14.30
CA VAL A 234 41.89 16.51 -12.88
C VAL A 234 42.60 17.67 -12.20
N GLU A 235 41.83 18.46 -11.46
CA GLU A 235 42.33 19.55 -10.62
C GLU A 235 42.29 19.08 -9.16
N GLU A 236 43.43 19.13 -8.46
CA GLU A 236 43.49 18.88 -7.03
C GLU A 236 43.81 20.19 -6.30
N THR A 237 42.98 20.54 -5.31
CA THR A 237 43.14 21.75 -4.49
C THR A 237 43.16 21.36 -3.02
N ASP A 238 44.26 21.65 -2.33
CA ASP A 238 44.37 21.50 -0.88
C ASP A 238 43.73 22.67 -0.13
N PHE A 239 43.04 22.39 0.97
CA PHE A 239 42.43 23.40 1.83
C PHE A 239 42.69 23.12 3.32
N SER A 240 42.90 24.20 4.08
CA SER A 240 42.92 24.15 5.55
C SER A 240 41.51 24.19 6.14
N THR A 241 40.61 24.96 5.53
CA THR A 241 39.19 25.04 5.94
C THR A 241 38.32 25.15 4.70
N TYR A 242 37.33 24.28 4.61
CA TYR A 242 36.34 24.28 3.54
C TYR A 242 34.94 24.21 4.13
N ARG A 243 34.08 25.12 3.67
CA ARG A 243 32.71 25.25 4.15
C ARG A 243 31.76 24.92 3.03
N ILE A 244 30.90 23.93 3.25
CA ILE A 244 29.78 23.63 2.35
C ILE A 244 28.50 24.00 3.10
N GLN A 245 27.69 24.85 2.49
CA GLN A 245 26.37 25.17 2.99
C GLN A 245 25.35 24.40 2.15
N PHE A 246 24.60 23.54 2.83
CA PHE A 246 23.43 22.89 2.28
C PHE A 246 22.22 23.73 2.66
N ASP A 247 21.47 24.19 1.67
CA ASP A 247 20.12 24.66 1.94
C ASP A 247 19.31 23.46 2.44
N VAL A 248 18.57 23.59 3.54
CA VAL A 248 17.68 22.51 4.01
C VAL A 248 16.61 22.19 2.96
N ALA A 249 16.36 23.07 1.99
CA ALA A 249 15.57 22.80 0.79
C ALA A 249 16.27 21.91 -0.28
N ASP A 250 17.60 21.84 -0.28
CA ASP A 250 18.44 21.05 -1.22
C ASP A 250 18.98 19.75 -0.62
N LEU A 251 18.94 19.62 0.71
CA LEU A 251 18.95 18.29 1.29
C LEU A 251 17.79 17.51 0.66
N ASN A 252 18.03 16.28 0.20
CA ASN A 252 17.02 15.39 -0.36
C ASN A 252 16.07 14.88 0.75
N PHE A 253 15.77 15.75 1.72
CA PHE A 253 14.56 15.72 2.50
C PHE A 253 13.45 15.99 1.50
N SER A 254 12.79 14.93 1.04
CA SER A 254 11.60 14.97 0.19
C SER A 254 10.96 16.35 0.20
N ARG A 255 11.30 17.17 -0.81
CA ARG A 255 10.72 18.50 -0.98
C ARG A 255 9.23 18.29 -1.09
N SER A 256 8.55 18.52 -0.01
CA SER A 256 7.11 18.59 -0.04
C SER A 256 6.70 19.60 1.02
N ASP A 257 6.51 20.82 0.52
CA ASP A 257 5.77 21.86 1.19
C ASP A 257 4.49 21.24 1.83
N PRO A 258 4.24 21.43 3.15
CA PRO A 258 3.08 20.87 3.85
C PRO A 258 1.75 21.23 3.19
N THR A 259 1.71 22.35 2.46
CA THR A 259 0.53 22.85 1.74
C THR A 259 0.39 22.28 0.33
N GLN A 260 1.47 21.74 -0.26
CA GLN A 260 1.47 21.09 -1.58
C GLN A 260 1.45 19.57 -1.53
N HIS A 261 1.49 18.95 -0.35
CA HIS A 261 1.21 17.53 -0.24
C HIS A 261 -0.24 17.26 -0.67
N ARG A 262 -0.39 16.77 -1.90
CA ARG A 262 -1.57 16.04 -2.31
C ARG A 262 -1.82 15.00 -1.22
N ARG A 263 -2.99 15.06 -0.56
CA ARG A 263 -3.36 14.13 0.50
C ARG A 263 -3.11 12.71 -0.02
N ASP A 264 -2.17 12.02 0.60
CA ASP A 264 -1.86 10.62 0.31
C ASP A 264 -2.95 9.70 0.89
N ASP A 265 -2.98 8.43 0.49
CA ASP A 265 -4.10 7.48 0.61
C ASP A 265 -4.61 7.39 2.07
N ARG A 266 -3.70 7.51 3.04
CA ARG A 266 -3.97 7.46 4.49
C ARG A 266 -4.56 8.76 5.09
N THR A 267 -4.60 9.86 4.32
CA THR A 267 -5.06 11.21 4.74
C THR A 267 -6.25 11.74 3.94
N MET A 268 -6.70 10.98 2.96
CA MET A 268 -7.91 11.28 2.21
C MET A 268 -9.12 10.64 2.87
N SER A 269 -10.30 11.25 2.74
CA SER A 269 -11.57 10.57 3.03
C SER A 269 -11.87 9.52 1.94
N SER A 270 -12.79 8.59 2.22
CA SER A 270 -13.19 7.59 1.24
C SER A 270 -13.81 8.20 -0.02
N GLN A 271 -14.58 9.29 0.11
CA GLN A 271 -15.17 9.97 -1.05
C GLN A 271 -14.09 10.62 -1.93
N ALA A 272 -13.10 11.26 -1.30
CA ALA A 272 -12.00 11.90 -2.02
C ALA A 272 -11.14 10.86 -2.77
N MET A 273 -10.90 9.70 -2.17
CA MET A 273 -10.19 8.59 -2.83
C MET A 273 -10.99 8.06 -4.04
N ARG A 274 -12.30 7.82 -3.90
CA ARG A 274 -13.15 7.38 -5.02
C ARG A 274 -13.16 8.37 -6.17
N ALA A 275 -13.30 9.66 -5.89
CA ALA A 275 -13.23 10.70 -6.93
C ALA A 275 -11.87 10.72 -7.65
N THR A 276 -10.78 10.44 -6.92
CA THR A 276 -9.44 10.32 -7.49
C THR A 276 -9.32 9.09 -8.38
N VAL A 277 -9.88 7.96 -7.95
CA VAL A 277 -9.98 6.73 -8.77
C VAL A 277 -10.76 6.99 -10.06
N ASP A 278 -11.89 7.68 -9.99
CA ASP A 278 -12.68 8.04 -11.18
C ASP A 278 -11.92 8.99 -12.11
N SER A 279 -11.09 9.87 -11.56
CA SER A 279 -10.21 10.73 -12.35
C SER A 279 -9.12 9.92 -13.05
N LEU A 280 -8.48 8.98 -12.34
CA LEU A 280 -7.44 8.11 -12.90
C LEU A 280 -7.98 7.25 -14.05
N HIS A 281 -9.16 6.65 -13.89
CA HIS A 281 -9.81 5.88 -14.95
C HIS A 281 -10.11 6.75 -16.18
N ARG A 282 -10.65 7.96 -15.97
CA ARG A 282 -10.90 8.90 -17.07
C ARG A 282 -9.61 9.33 -17.78
N GLU A 283 -8.51 9.46 -17.05
CA GLU A 283 -7.20 9.81 -17.62
C GLU A 283 -6.63 8.66 -18.46
N ILE A 284 -6.71 7.42 -17.96
CA ILE A 284 -6.38 6.20 -18.70
C ILE A 284 -7.17 6.14 -20.01
N ASP A 285 -8.49 6.31 -19.96
CA ASP A 285 -9.35 6.27 -21.16
C ASP A 285 -8.98 7.33 -22.19
N ARG A 286 -8.64 8.54 -21.73
CA ARG A 286 -8.20 9.64 -22.61
C ARG A 286 -6.87 9.32 -23.27
N GLU A 287 -5.90 8.81 -22.51
CA GLU A 287 -4.57 8.48 -23.01
C GLU A 287 -4.61 7.34 -24.03
N ILE A 288 -5.39 6.29 -23.74
CA ILE A 288 -5.65 5.18 -24.69
C ILE A 288 -6.30 5.72 -25.97
N LYS A 289 -7.34 6.56 -25.87
CA LYS A 289 -7.99 7.17 -27.05
C LYS A 289 -7.02 8.03 -27.87
N GLN A 290 -6.18 8.83 -27.21
CA GLN A 290 -5.18 9.65 -27.89
C GLN A 290 -4.14 8.79 -28.61
N PHE A 291 -3.68 7.71 -27.98
CA PHE A 291 -2.76 6.76 -28.60
C PHE A 291 -3.38 6.08 -29.82
N ILE A 292 -4.62 5.58 -29.71
CA ILE A 292 -5.35 4.97 -30.84
C ILE A 292 -5.47 5.97 -32.00
N ASN A 293 -5.86 7.22 -31.71
CA ASN A 293 -6.03 8.26 -32.72
C ASN A 293 -4.72 8.70 -33.39
N ARG A 294 -3.59 8.61 -32.68
CA ARG A 294 -2.25 8.94 -33.22
C ARG A 294 -1.57 7.75 -33.91
N SER A 295 -1.97 6.54 -33.57
CA SER A 295 -1.38 5.33 -34.14
C SER A 295 -1.63 5.27 -35.65
N PRO A 296 -0.62 4.95 -36.47
CA PRO A 296 -0.80 4.78 -37.92
C PRO A 296 -1.84 3.71 -38.28
N VAL A 297 -2.23 2.84 -37.33
CA VAL A 297 -3.31 1.86 -37.46
C VAL A 297 -4.69 2.53 -37.61
N SER A 298 -4.96 3.65 -36.94
CA SER A 298 -6.23 4.39 -37.13
C SER A 298 -6.27 5.13 -38.46
N MET A 299 -5.11 5.55 -38.98
CA MET A 299 -4.97 6.06 -40.35
C MET A 299 -5.28 4.94 -41.37
N ILE A 300 -4.81 3.71 -41.13
CA ILE A 300 -5.15 2.54 -41.94
C ILE A 300 -6.66 2.20 -41.83
N LYS A 301 -7.25 2.28 -40.64
CA LYS A 301 -8.70 2.04 -40.43
C LYS A 301 -9.57 3.11 -41.10
N GLY A 302 -9.20 4.39 -41.00
CA GLY A 302 -9.90 5.50 -41.66
C GLY A 302 -9.77 5.49 -43.18
N ILE A 303 -8.68 4.93 -43.73
CA ILE A 303 -8.55 4.65 -45.16
C ILE A 303 -9.39 3.42 -45.55
N ASN A 304 -9.39 2.36 -44.73
CA ASN A 304 -10.12 1.13 -45.03
C ASN A 304 -11.65 1.30 -44.88
N GLU A 305 -12.15 2.07 -43.92
CA GLU A 305 -13.59 2.41 -43.80
C GLU A 305 -14.08 3.31 -44.94
N LYS A 306 -13.21 4.12 -45.54
CA LYS A 306 -13.52 4.90 -46.75
C LYS A 306 -13.55 4.05 -48.02
N ILE A 307 -12.92 2.87 -48.01
CA ILE A 307 -12.76 2.01 -49.19
C ILE A 307 -13.67 0.76 -49.09
N TYR A 308 -13.98 0.23 -47.90
CA TYR A 308 -14.89 -0.91 -47.68
C TYR A 308 -15.61 -0.84 -46.30
N PRO A 309 -16.94 -0.76 -46.25
CA PRO A 309 -17.69 -0.83 -45.00
C PRO A 309 -18.01 -2.30 -44.65
N GLY A 310 -17.45 -2.85 -43.56
CA GLY A 310 -17.79 -4.23 -43.16
C GLY A 310 -17.19 -4.73 -41.85
N ARG A 311 -18.03 -5.34 -41.01
CA ARG A 311 -17.84 -5.81 -39.61
C ARG A 311 -16.77 -6.89 -39.35
N GLN A 312 -16.00 -7.35 -40.34
CA GLN A 312 -15.08 -8.49 -40.17
C GLN A 312 -13.69 -8.13 -39.61
N ALA A 313 -13.28 -6.85 -39.66
CA ALA A 313 -11.93 -6.43 -39.27
C ALA A 313 -11.66 -6.45 -37.74
N GLU A 314 -12.70 -6.45 -36.89
CA GLU A 314 -12.54 -6.48 -35.43
C GLU A 314 -12.08 -7.84 -34.88
N SER A 315 -12.44 -8.94 -35.55
CA SER A 315 -12.04 -10.30 -35.15
C SER A 315 -10.57 -10.55 -35.48
N GLU A 316 -10.14 -10.22 -36.70
CA GLU A 316 -8.77 -10.47 -37.17
C GLU A 316 -7.72 -9.62 -36.43
N LEU A 317 -8.07 -8.42 -35.98
CA LEU A 317 -7.18 -7.56 -35.20
C LEU A 317 -6.98 -8.07 -33.76
N ARG A 318 -8.02 -8.65 -33.15
CA ARG A 318 -7.90 -9.33 -31.85
C ARG A 318 -6.98 -10.53 -31.97
N ASP A 319 -7.14 -11.34 -33.01
CA ASP A 319 -6.31 -12.53 -33.22
C ASP A 319 -4.85 -12.16 -33.48
N THR A 320 -4.59 -11.09 -34.23
CA THR A 320 -3.22 -10.63 -34.53
C THR A 320 -2.51 -10.03 -33.31
N LEU A 321 -3.23 -9.27 -32.47
CA LEU A 321 -2.69 -8.72 -31.21
C LEU A 321 -2.41 -9.82 -30.18
N THR A 322 -3.21 -10.90 -30.19
CA THR A 322 -3.01 -12.07 -29.33
C THR A 322 -1.78 -12.86 -29.80
N VAL A 323 -1.59 -13.03 -31.11
CA VAL A 323 -0.40 -13.67 -31.69
C VAL A 323 0.89 -12.86 -31.43
N ALA A 324 0.83 -11.53 -31.49
CA ALA A 324 1.98 -10.67 -31.15
C ALA A 324 2.36 -10.74 -29.67
N ALA A 325 1.38 -10.86 -28.77
CA ALA A 325 1.61 -11.06 -27.34
C ALA A 325 2.22 -12.45 -27.04
N ILE A 326 1.79 -13.51 -27.74
CA ILE A 326 2.31 -14.88 -27.57
C ILE A 326 3.73 -15.04 -28.15
N THR A 327 4.07 -14.32 -29.22
CA THR A 327 5.39 -14.45 -29.87
C THR A 327 6.53 -13.85 -29.03
N GLN A 328 6.22 -12.95 -28.09
CA GLN A 328 7.22 -12.33 -27.21
C GLN A 328 7.51 -13.16 -25.94
N GLU A 329 6.62 -14.08 -25.56
CA GLU A 329 6.81 -14.99 -24.41
C GLU A 329 7.87 -16.07 -24.70
N ASN A 330 8.06 -16.44 -25.97
CA ASN A 330 9.02 -17.47 -26.40
C ASN A 330 10.46 -16.97 -26.64
N ASN A 331 10.76 -15.68 -26.44
CA ASN A 331 12.09 -15.09 -26.67
C ASN A 331 12.73 -14.50 -25.40
N ALA A 332 12.31 -14.93 -24.22
CA ALA A 332 13.08 -14.71 -23.00
C ALA A 332 14.26 -15.71 -22.93
N PRO A 333 15.46 -15.32 -22.44
CA PRO A 333 16.58 -16.25 -22.29
C PRO A 333 16.23 -17.33 -21.26
N SER A 334 16.52 -18.58 -21.64
CA SER A 334 16.37 -19.80 -20.85
C SER A 334 16.96 -19.69 -19.44
N HIS A 335 16.14 -19.99 -18.43
CA HIS A 335 16.62 -20.53 -17.17
C HIS A 335 15.97 -21.89 -16.97
N ASP A 336 16.81 -22.92 -16.84
CA ASP A 336 16.47 -24.32 -16.65
C ASP A 336 15.40 -24.56 -15.60
N LEU A 337 14.42 -25.41 -15.93
CA LEU A 337 13.88 -26.48 -15.08
C LEU A 337 12.98 -27.39 -15.94
N ALA A 338 13.31 -28.67 -15.96
CA ALA A 338 12.72 -29.72 -16.79
C ALA A 338 11.39 -30.28 -16.24
N HIS A 339 10.62 -30.90 -17.14
CA HIS A 339 9.40 -31.72 -16.96
C HIS A 339 8.14 -30.93 -16.54
N ASN A 340 6.95 -31.05 -17.16
CA ASN A 340 6.29 -32.24 -17.71
C ASN A 340 5.07 -31.86 -18.61
N ASP A 341 4.61 -32.83 -19.39
CA ASP A 341 3.66 -32.83 -20.52
C ASP A 341 2.27 -32.17 -20.36
N GLY A 342 1.72 -31.68 -21.50
CA GLY A 342 0.31 -31.26 -21.60
C GLY A 342 -0.12 -30.61 -22.93
N ILE A 343 0.00 -31.35 -24.03
CA ILE A 343 -0.68 -31.24 -25.34
C ILE A 343 -1.78 -30.15 -25.49
N ILE A 344 -1.57 -29.16 -26.38
CA ILE A 344 -2.53 -28.81 -27.47
C ILE A 344 -1.72 -28.44 -28.72
N SER A 345 -1.90 -29.26 -29.75
CA SER A 345 -1.30 -29.23 -31.07
C SER A 345 -1.52 -27.93 -31.85
N ALA A 346 -0.46 -27.43 -32.49
CA ALA A 346 -0.49 -26.40 -33.52
C ALA A 346 -1.46 -26.79 -34.66
N HIS A 347 -2.52 -26.00 -34.84
CA HIS A 347 -3.30 -26.01 -36.07
C HIS A 347 -2.61 -25.08 -37.07
N SER A 348 -1.96 -25.65 -38.08
CA SER A 348 -1.52 -24.94 -39.28
C SER A 348 -2.75 -24.58 -40.11
N VAL A 349 -3.24 -23.35 -39.96
CA VAL A 349 -4.27 -22.83 -40.87
C VAL A 349 -3.60 -22.43 -42.19
N SER A 350 -3.86 -23.24 -43.21
CA SER A 350 -3.51 -23.01 -44.61
C SER A 350 -4.18 -21.74 -45.13
N TYR A 351 -3.37 -20.77 -45.58
CA TYR A 351 -3.83 -19.55 -46.23
C TYR A 351 -4.04 -19.80 -47.74
N ASN A 352 -5.28 -19.68 -48.21
CA ASN A 352 -5.68 -19.81 -49.62
C ASN A 352 -5.61 -18.42 -50.32
N PRO A 353 -4.73 -18.21 -51.32
CA PRO A 353 -4.53 -16.90 -51.93
C PRO A 353 -5.34 -16.75 -53.23
N SER A 354 -6.67 -16.67 -53.14
CA SER A 354 -7.54 -16.55 -54.33
C SER A 354 -8.37 -15.27 -54.43
N HIS A 355 -8.12 -14.26 -53.59
CA HIS A 355 -8.66 -12.91 -53.83
C HIS A 355 -7.57 -11.84 -53.80
N GLU A 356 -7.25 -11.38 -55.00
CA GLU A 356 -6.45 -10.24 -55.39
C GLU A 356 -6.87 -8.98 -54.62
N LYS A 357 -6.16 -8.68 -53.53
CA LYS A 357 -6.14 -7.37 -52.88
C LYS A 357 -4.69 -6.99 -52.72
N ILE A 358 -4.28 -5.98 -53.48
CA ILE A 358 -2.93 -5.46 -53.50
C ILE A 358 -2.58 -5.00 -52.09
N THR A 359 -1.94 -5.89 -51.35
CA THR A 359 -1.47 -5.64 -50.00
C THR A 359 -0.24 -4.76 -50.15
N ARG A 360 0.01 -3.81 -49.24
CA ARG A 360 1.12 -2.83 -49.30
C ARG A 360 2.53 -3.43 -49.53
N PHE A 361 2.68 -4.75 -49.41
CA PHE A 361 3.87 -5.52 -49.80
C PHE A 361 4.03 -5.74 -51.32
N GLU A 362 2.96 -5.72 -52.12
CA GLU A 362 3.03 -5.84 -53.58
C GLU A 362 3.47 -4.56 -54.28
N THR A 363 3.21 -3.39 -53.68
CA THR A 363 3.69 -2.09 -54.20
C THR A 363 5.20 -1.92 -54.08
N LEU A 364 5.84 -2.55 -53.09
CA LEU A 364 7.31 -2.62 -53.00
C LEU A 364 7.89 -3.46 -54.14
N ARG A 365 7.18 -4.47 -54.65
CA ARG A 365 7.66 -5.34 -55.73
C ARG A 365 7.70 -4.66 -57.11
N HIS A 366 6.99 -3.53 -57.26
CA HIS A 366 6.83 -2.79 -58.52
C HIS A 366 7.55 -1.44 -58.53
N MET A 367 8.39 -1.13 -57.52
CA MET A 367 9.18 0.10 -57.49
C MET A 367 10.48 -0.07 -58.30
N PRO A 368 10.76 0.78 -59.30
CA PRO A 368 11.88 0.61 -60.24
C PRO A 368 13.27 0.87 -59.63
N ASP A 369 13.37 1.40 -58.40
CA ASP A 369 14.62 1.88 -57.81
C ASP A 369 14.87 1.24 -56.43
N ARG A 370 15.93 0.43 -56.31
CA ARG A 370 16.32 -0.28 -55.07
C ARG A 370 16.54 0.65 -53.89
N THR A 371 17.07 1.85 -54.15
CA THR A 371 17.37 2.85 -53.13
C THR A 371 16.09 3.43 -52.49
N ARG A 372 15.01 3.55 -53.28
CA ARG A 372 13.70 4.00 -52.79
C ARG A 372 13.00 2.91 -51.98
N MET A 373 13.17 1.64 -52.35
CA MET A 373 12.67 0.50 -51.58
C MET A 373 13.30 0.41 -50.19
N THR A 374 14.62 0.55 -50.07
CA THR A 374 15.31 0.52 -48.78
C THR A 374 14.90 1.71 -47.90
N PHE A 375 14.84 2.92 -48.47
CA PHE A 375 14.37 4.10 -47.74
C PHE A 375 12.94 3.96 -47.20
N VAL A 376 12.01 3.43 -48.00
CA VAL A 376 10.62 3.21 -47.57
C VAL A 376 10.54 2.09 -46.51
N ALA A 377 11.34 1.03 -46.65
CA ALA A 377 11.42 -0.04 -45.66
C ALA A 377 11.98 0.45 -44.33
N ASP A 378 13.06 1.24 -44.34
CA ASP A 378 13.69 1.80 -43.15
C ASP A 378 12.79 2.81 -42.43
N ASN A 379 12.07 3.66 -43.19
CA ASN A 379 11.07 4.57 -42.63
C ASN A 379 9.87 3.83 -42.03
N SER A 380 9.44 2.74 -42.66
CA SER A 380 8.37 1.90 -42.12
C SER A 380 8.82 1.19 -40.85
N LEU A 381 10.05 0.66 -40.83
CA LEU A 381 10.63 -0.02 -39.68
C LEU A 381 10.84 0.93 -38.50
N SER A 382 11.33 2.15 -38.75
CA SER A 382 11.48 3.17 -37.72
C SER A 382 10.14 3.63 -37.15
N THR A 383 9.13 3.86 -38.00
CA THR A 383 7.75 4.18 -37.56
C THR A 383 7.16 3.04 -36.72
N LEU A 384 7.39 1.78 -37.10
CA LEU A 384 6.95 0.60 -36.34
C LEU A 384 7.65 0.50 -34.99
N ARG A 385 8.96 0.73 -34.94
CA ARG A 385 9.73 0.76 -33.68
C ARG A 385 9.26 1.86 -32.75
N GLU A 386 9.00 3.06 -33.27
CA GLU A 386 8.48 4.19 -32.51
C GLU A 386 7.07 3.91 -31.97
N THR A 387 6.20 3.33 -32.80
CA THR A 387 4.85 2.95 -32.38
C THR A 387 4.89 1.85 -31.31
N SER A 388 5.77 0.86 -31.46
CA SER A 388 5.98 -0.21 -30.48
C SER A 388 6.50 0.34 -29.14
N SER A 389 7.52 1.21 -29.19
CA SER A 389 8.02 1.90 -27.99
C SER A 389 6.93 2.73 -27.31
N SER A 390 6.15 3.48 -28.09
CA SER A 390 5.02 4.26 -27.57
C SER A 390 3.91 3.38 -26.98
N ALA A 391 3.66 2.20 -27.56
CA ALA A 391 2.70 1.23 -27.02
C ALA A 391 3.18 0.64 -25.68
N VAL A 392 4.48 0.33 -25.57
CA VAL A 392 5.09 -0.14 -24.31
C VAL A 392 5.01 0.95 -23.24
N ASN A 393 5.34 2.19 -23.59
CA ASN A 393 5.25 3.32 -22.67
C ASN A 393 3.81 3.57 -22.20
N LEU A 394 2.83 3.45 -23.10
CA LEU A 394 1.40 3.48 -22.73
C LEU A 394 1.03 2.32 -21.82
N GLY A 395 1.49 1.10 -22.12
CA GLY A 395 1.26 -0.08 -21.28
C GLY A 395 1.76 0.14 -19.85
N ASN A 396 2.98 0.67 -19.72
CA ASN A 396 3.55 1.05 -18.43
C ASN A 396 2.78 2.20 -17.78
N SER A 397 2.34 3.21 -18.56
CA SER A 397 1.61 4.38 -18.04
C SER A 397 0.23 4.00 -17.49
N VAL A 398 -0.48 3.12 -18.20
CA VAL A 398 -1.77 2.58 -17.78
C VAL A 398 -1.59 1.67 -16.55
N ARG A 399 -0.55 0.83 -16.55
CA ARG A 399 -0.29 -0.09 -15.43
C ARG A 399 -0.11 0.64 -14.11
N TRP A 400 0.76 1.66 -14.03
CA TRP A 400 0.97 2.39 -12.78
C TRP A 400 -0.29 3.12 -12.29
N ARG A 401 -1.11 3.65 -13.21
CA ARG A 401 -2.38 4.31 -12.86
C ARG A 401 -3.41 3.33 -12.34
N MET A 402 -3.48 2.15 -12.94
CA MET A 402 -4.34 1.06 -12.46
C MET A 402 -3.91 0.58 -11.07
N GLU A 403 -2.60 0.41 -10.84
CA GLU A 403 -2.06 0.06 -9.52
C GLU A 403 -2.42 1.13 -8.48
N ARG A 404 -2.24 2.41 -8.82
CA ARG A 404 -2.59 3.51 -7.92
C ARG A 404 -4.09 3.57 -7.64
N ALA A 405 -4.93 3.31 -8.64
CA ALA A 405 -6.37 3.22 -8.46
C ALA A 405 -6.76 2.02 -7.57
N ALA A 406 -6.08 0.88 -7.70
CA ALA A 406 -6.28 -0.29 -6.86
C ALA A 406 -5.91 0.02 -5.39
N GLN A 407 -4.77 0.65 -5.14
CA GLN A 407 -4.33 1.08 -3.79
C GLN A 407 -5.37 1.98 -3.10
N TYR A 408 -5.88 3.00 -3.79
CA TYR A 408 -6.96 3.84 -3.26
C TYR A 408 -8.23 3.05 -2.96
N MET A 409 -8.61 2.13 -3.85
CA MET A 409 -9.78 1.28 -3.63
C MET A 409 -9.57 0.33 -2.45
N VAL A 410 -8.37 -0.20 -2.24
CA VAL A 410 -8.02 -1.01 -1.07
C VAL A 410 -8.24 -0.22 0.22
N GLU A 411 -7.68 0.98 0.31
CA GLU A 411 -7.84 1.85 1.49
C GLU A 411 -9.31 2.24 1.73
N VAL A 412 -10.08 2.49 0.67
CA VAL A 412 -11.54 2.72 0.78
C VAL A 412 -12.25 1.52 1.39
N HIS A 413 -11.96 0.30 0.94
CA HIS A 413 -12.59 -0.91 1.48
C HIS A 413 -12.11 -1.20 2.90
N LYS A 414 -10.84 -0.95 3.22
CA LYS A 414 -10.23 -1.11 4.56
C LYS A 414 -10.93 -0.25 5.61
N LYS A 415 -11.27 0.99 5.26
CA LYS A 415 -12.00 1.91 6.14
C LYS A 415 -13.39 1.41 6.54
N LEU A 416 -13.98 0.53 5.74
CA LEU A 416 -15.28 -0.10 6.00
C LEU A 416 -15.14 -1.51 6.58
N SER A 417 -14.19 -2.30 6.10
CA SER A 417 -14.02 -3.71 6.48
C SER A 417 -13.60 -3.86 7.94
N ILE A 418 -12.71 -3.00 8.45
CA ILE A 418 -12.24 -3.06 9.83
C ILE A 418 -13.37 -2.76 10.84
N PRO A 419 -14.15 -1.67 10.69
CA PRO A 419 -15.31 -1.44 11.55
C PRO A 419 -16.37 -2.55 11.50
N VAL A 420 -16.62 -3.12 10.31
CA VAL A 420 -17.59 -4.24 10.16
C VAL A 420 -17.12 -5.48 10.94
N GLY A 421 -15.81 -5.62 11.16
CA GLY A 421 -15.23 -6.62 12.04
C GLY A 421 -15.85 -6.63 13.46
N CYS A 422 -16.33 -5.49 13.99
CA CYS A 422 -17.01 -5.44 15.28
C CYS A 422 -18.24 -6.36 15.33
N ILE A 423 -19.06 -6.31 14.28
CA ILE A 423 -20.29 -7.11 14.16
C ILE A 423 -19.93 -8.58 14.02
N ILE A 424 -18.95 -8.88 13.15
CA ILE A 424 -18.47 -10.23 12.89
C ILE A 424 -17.89 -10.86 14.15
N PHE A 425 -17.10 -10.12 14.93
CA PHE A 425 -16.52 -10.61 16.18
C PHE A 425 -17.56 -10.85 17.27
N VAL A 426 -18.68 -10.14 17.31
CA VAL A 426 -19.80 -10.53 18.19
C VAL A 426 -20.43 -11.84 17.71
N LEU A 427 -20.71 -11.96 16.41
CA LEU A 427 -21.31 -13.17 15.82
C LEU A 427 -20.41 -14.41 15.93
N LEU A 428 -19.09 -14.21 16.01
CA LEU A 428 -18.11 -15.26 16.21
C LEU A 428 -17.87 -15.53 17.70
N GLY A 429 -17.56 -14.50 18.47
CA GLY A 429 -17.12 -14.58 19.86
C GLY A 429 -18.23 -15.00 20.81
N ALA A 430 -19.48 -14.54 20.59
CA ALA A 430 -20.59 -14.91 21.45
C ALA A 430 -20.92 -16.40 21.45
N PRO A 431 -21.19 -17.06 20.30
CA PRO A 431 -21.44 -18.49 20.29
C PRO A 431 -20.20 -19.29 20.68
N LEU A 432 -18.98 -18.85 20.31
CA LEU A 432 -17.76 -19.55 20.70
C LEU A 432 -17.53 -19.52 22.23
N GLY A 433 -17.78 -18.38 22.88
CA GLY A 433 -17.74 -18.27 24.35
C GLY A 433 -18.77 -19.20 25.00
N MET A 434 -20.02 -19.19 24.52
CA MET A 434 -21.06 -20.06 25.05
C MET A 434 -20.76 -21.56 24.89
N LEU A 435 -20.15 -21.96 23.77
CA LEU A 435 -19.84 -23.36 23.48
C LEU A 435 -18.65 -23.90 24.25
N THR A 436 -17.66 -23.04 24.53
CA THR A 436 -16.45 -23.46 25.26
C THR A 436 -16.69 -23.65 26.75
N LYS A 437 -17.75 -23.03 27.32
CA LYS A 437 -18.13 -23.11 28.74
C LYS A 437 -16.96 -22.82 29.71
N LYS A 438 -16.03 -21.97 29.28
CA LYS A 438 -14.84 -21.57 30.04
C LYS A 438 -14.75 -20.05 30.04
N GLY A 439 -15.07 -19.45 31.17
CA GLY A 439 -14.99 -18.02 31.43
C GLY A 439 -13.59 -17.55 31.85
N ASN A 440 -12.67 -18.49 32.14
CA ASN A 440 -11.29 -18.20 32.52
C ASN A 440 -10.58 -17.23 31.56
N ILE A 441 -10.03 -16.15 32.13
CA ILE A 441 -9.35 -15.08 31.39
C ILE A 441 -8.25 -15.63 30.48
N GLY A 442 -7.39 -16.53 30.99
CA GLY A 442 -6.27 -17.08 30.22
C GLY A 442 -6.72 -17.91 29.01
N PHE A 443 -7.76 -18.72 29.16
CA PHE A 443 -8.29 -19.53 28.06
C PHE A 443 -8.91 -18.65 26.96
N ASN A 444 -9.69 -17.65 27.36
CA ASN A 444 -10.30 -16.68 26.44
C ASN A 444 -9.25 -15.82 25.73
N ALA A 445 -8.18 -15.43 26.43
CA ALA A 445 -7.06 -14.71 25.84
C ALA A 445 -6.37 -15.52 24.73
N VAL A 446 -6.10 -16.81 24.94
CA VAL A 446 -5.47 -17.67 23.91
C VAL A 446 -6.35 -17.81 22.67
N ILE A 447 -7.64 -18.14 22.83
CA ILE A 447 -8.56 -18.28 21.69
C ILE A 447 -8.68 -16.97 20.92
N SER A 448 -8.86 -15.86 21.65
CA SER A 448 -8.97 -14.54 21.03
C SER A 448 -7.71 -14.18 20.26
N THR A 449 -6.52 -14.52 20.77
CA THR A 449 -5.23 -14.25 20.13
C THR A 449 -5.08 -15.02 18.81
N ILE A 450 -5.52 -16.28 18.75
CA ILE A 450 -5.49 -17.09 17.53
C ILE A 450 -6.42 -16.50 16.46
N LEU A 451 -7.67 -16.20 16.82
CA LEU A 451 -8.66 -15.62 15.91
C LEU A 451 -8.24 -14.24 15.43
N PHE A 452 -7.68 -13.45 16.33
CA PHE A 452 -7.11 -12.14 16.07
C PHE A 452 -5.95 -12.22 15.07
N THR A 453 -5.00 -13.13 15.30
CA THR A 453 -3.85 -13.34 14.42
C THR A 453 -4.30 -13.76 13.03
N TYR A 454 -5.26 -14.68 12.94
CA TYR A 454 -5.85 -15.07 11.66
C TYR A 454 -6.48 -13.87 10.93
N TYR A 455 -7.28 -13.07 11.63
CA TYR A 455 -7.92 -11.89 11.05
C TYR A 455 -6.92 -10.88 10.48
N TRP A 456 -5.92 -10.48 11.27
CA TRP A 456 -4.94 -9.49 10.83
C TRP A 456 -4.01 -10.02 9.75
N MET A 457 -3.63 -11.30 9.83
CA MET A 457 -2.86 -11.91 8.76
C MET A 457 -3.67 -11.93 7.46
N GLY A 458 -4.98 -12.24 7.52
CA GLY A 458 -5.86 -12.17 6.36
C GLY A 458 -5.97 -10.77 5.76
N ILE A 459 -6.16 -9.74 6.59
CA ILE A 459 -6.23 -8.34 6.13
C ILE A 459 -4.90 -7.87 5.53
N ILE A 460 -3.77 -8.09 6.21
CA ILE A 460 -2.44 -7.66 5.75
C ILE A 460 -2.04 -8.36 4.45
N GLN A 461 -2.30 -9.67 4.34
CA GLN A 461 -1.99 -10.42 3.12
C GLN A 461 -2.95 -10.03 1.99
N GLY A 462 -4.23 -9.82 2.29
CA GLY A 462 -5.21 -9.31 1.34
C GLY A 462 -4.86 -7.94 0.77
N GLU A 463 -4.35 -7.04 1.62
CA GLU A 463 -3.82 -5.71 1.23
C GLU A 463 -2.68 -5.86 0.22
N LYS A 464 -1.64 -6.60 0.60
CA LYS A 464 -0.45 -6.80 -0.24
C LYS A 464 -0.76 -7.45 -1.59
N LEU A 465 -1.72 -8.38 -1.65
CA LEU A 465 -2.12 -9.04 -2.88
C LEU A 465 -2.97 -8.13 -3.77
N ALA A 466 -3.85 -7.32 -3.17
CA ALA A 466 -4.70 -6.38 -3.89
C ALA A 466 -3.92 -5.17 -4.43
N ASP A 467 -2.94 -4.67 -3.68
CA ASP A 467 -2.06 -3.57 -4.12
C ASP A 467 -1.23 -3.96 -5.35
N ARG A 468 -0.91 -5.25 -5.48
CA ARG A 468 -0.21 -5.83 -6.65
C ARG A 468 -1.17 -6.24 -7.78
N MET A 469 -2.47 -5.95 -7.65
CA MET A 469 -3.53 -6.33 -8.58
C MET A 469 -3.61 -7.84 -8.87
N ILE A 470 -3.11 -8.70 -7.96
CA ILE A 470 -3.23 -10.16 -8.08
C ILE A 470 -4.68 -10.58 -7.80
N ILE A 471 -5.31 -9.91 -6.83
CA ILE A 471 -6.71 -10.08 -6.48
C ILE A 471 -7.43 -8.73 -6.52
N SER A 472 -8.76 -8.75 -6.63
CA SER A 472 -9.53 -7.52 -6.59
C SER A 472 -9.43 -6.84 -5.20
N PRO A 473 -9.42 -5.49 -5.12
CA PRO A 473 -9.44 -4.76 -3.85
C PRO A 473 -10.58 -5.18 -2.90
N PHE A 474 -11.75 -5.48 -3.47
CA PHE A 474 -12.89 -5.98 -2.72
C PHE A 474 -12.58 -7.34 -2.10
N THR A 475 -12.13 -8.32 -2.90
CA THR A 475 -11.82 -9.66 -2.41
C THR A 475 -10.73 -9.60 -1.35
N GLY A 476 -9.64 -8.85 -1.57
CA GLY A 476 -8.54 -8.75 -0.62
C GLY A 476 -8.97 -8.24 0.76
N MET A 477 -9.79 -7.18 0.81
CA MET A 477 -10.20 -6.58 2.08
C MET A 477 -11.33 -7.33 2.79
N TRP A 478 -12.20 -8.02 2.05
CA TRP A 478 -13.40 -8.65 2.61
C TRP A 478 -13.24 -10.14 2.87
N PHE A 479 -12.22 -10.79 2.29
CA PHE A 479 -12.01 -12.23 2.41
C PHE A 479 -12.03 -12.72 3.87
N ALA A 480 -11.16 -12.16 4.73
CA ALA A 480 -11.10 -12.55 6.14
C ALA A 480 -12.42 -12.35 6.88
N ASN A 481 -13.11 -11.24 6.60
CA ASN A 481 -14.42 -10.93 7.17
C ASN A 481 -15.49 -11.93 6.74
N ILE A 482 -15.55 -12.28 5.46
CA ILE A 482 -16.51 -13.25 4.93
C ILE A 482 -16.25 -14.63 5.54
N THR A 483 -14.99 -15.07 5.61
CA THR A 483 -14.64 -16.36 6.21
C THR A 483 -15.03 -16.42 7.69
N LEU A 484 -14.70 -15.40 8.48
CA LEU A 484 -15.08 -15.34 9.90
C LEU A 484 -16.59 -15.22 10.09
N LEU A 485 -17.29 -14.51 9.21
CA LEU A 485 -18.75 -14.41 9.25
C LEU A 485 -19.41 -15.77 9.00
N ILE A 486 -18.93 -16.53 8.00
CA ILE A 486 -19.42 -17.89 7.73
C ILE A 486 -19.21 -18.78 8.97
N VAL A 487 -18.02 -18.75 9.57
CA VAL A 487 -17.74 -19.50 10.80
C VAL A 487 -18.66 -19.04 11.95
N GLY A 488 -18.84 -17.74 12.15
CA GLY A 488 -19.72 -17.20 13.18
C GLY A 488 -21.18 -17.62 13.00
N ILE A 489 -21.69 -17.64 11.75
CA ILE A 489 -23.03 -18.12 11.43
C ILE A 489 -23.14 -19.62 11.74
N ILE A 490 -22.18 -20.44 11.30
CA ILE A 490 -22.18 -21.90 11.57
C ILE A 490 -22.19 -22.17 13.09
N LEU A 491 -21.36 -21.45 13.85
CA LEU A 491 -21.32 -21.56 15.32
C LEU A 491 -22.64 -21.14 15.97
N THR A 492 -23.26 -20.07 15.46
CA THR A 492 -24.56 -19.59 15.94
C THR A 492 -25.66 -20.61 15.66
N VAL A 493 -25.68 -21.22 14.47
CA VAL A 493 -26.65 -22.27 14.13
C VAL A 493 -26.45 -23.48 15.06
N LYS A 494 -25.20 -23.92 15.25
CA LYS A 494 -24.86 -25.03 16.16
C LYS A 494 -25.33 -24.78 17.59
N LEU A 495 -25.25 -23.54 18.07
CA LEU A 495 -25.73 -23.14 19.40
C LEU A 495 -27.26 -23.25 19.54
N ILE A 496 -28.00 -22.95 18.47
CA ILE A 496 -29.47 -22.96 18.45
C ILE A 496 -30.01 -24.39 18.34
N THR A 497 -29.47 -25.18 17.41
CA THR A 497 -30.10 -26.44 16.99
C THR A 497 -29.57 -27.67 17.75
N GLU A 498 -28.61 -27.50 18.66
CA GLU A 498 -27.88 -28.60 19.32
C GLU A 498 -27.36 -29.67 18.35
N PHE A 499 -27.15 -29.30 17.08
CA PHE A 499 -26.69 -30.23 16.05
C PHE A 499 -25.28 -30.73 16.37
N HIS A 500 -25.16 -32.03 16.58
CA HIS A 500 -23.88 -32.68 16.75
C HIS A 500 -23.29 -33.00 15.37
N PHE A 501 -22.06 -32.59 15.10
CA PHE A 501 -21.42 -32.77 13.79
C PHE A 501 -21.28 -34.27 13.39
N SER A 502 -21.42 -35.18 14.36
CA SER A 502 -21.50 -36.63 14.16
C SER A 502 -22.72 -37.10 13.36
N ASP A 503 -23.81 -36.32 13.32
CA ASP A 503 -25.05 -36.72 12.64
C ASP A 503 -24.96 -36.61 11.12
N LEU A 504 -24.04 -35.77 10.61
CA LEU A 504 -23.71 -35.71 9.18
C LEU A 504 -22.96 -36.96 8.70
N ARG A 505 -22.15 -37.57 9.58
CA ARG A 505 -21.45 -38.83 9.25
C ARG A 505 -22.39 -40.03 9.28
N ARG A 506 -23.44 -40.02 10.11
CA ARG A 506 -24.45 -41.08 10.19
C ARG A 506 -25.48 -41.08 9.06
N LYS A 507 -25.64 -39.97 8.32
CA LYS A 507 -26.52 -39.91 7.15
C LYS A 507 -25.80 -40.17 5.82
N ALA A 508 -24.47 -40.32 5.86
CA ALA A 508 -23.63 -40.59 4.68
C ALA A 508 -23.08 -42.04 4.63
N THR A 509 -23.48 -42.88 5.60
CA THR A 509 -23.32 -44.34 5.62
C THR A 509 -24.69 -44.96 5.70
#